data_AF-A0A3D3RCS0-F1
#
_entry.id   AF-A0A3D3RCS0-F1
#
_cell.length_a   1.000
_cell.length_b   1.000
_cell.length_c   1.000
_cell.angle_alpha   90.00
_cell.angle_beta   90.00
_cell.angle_gamma   90.00
#
_symmetry.space_group_name_H-M   'P 1'
#
loop_
_entity.id
_entity.type
_entity.pdbx_description
1 polymer ?
#
loop_
_entity_poly.entity_id
_entity_poly.type
_entity_poly.pdbx_seq_one_letter_code
_entity_poly.pdbx_strand_id
1 'polypeptide(L)'
;MVIAEGRLWTMATHLTKDFVVCFDARSGKKLWTTEAAPTYIDHQKQASGPRSTPTYHAGKLYCLLPAGDLLCLNAKSGKVLWKVNIFQISGAPRQEEQTLYYWGMSASPLIEGDL
;
A
#
# COMPACT_ATOMS: atom_id res chain seq x y z
N MET A 1 7.64 4.94 -2.73
CA MET A 1 8.25 4.11 -3.79
C MET A 1 9.43 3.34 -3.20
N VAL A 2 9.72 2.13 -3.70
CA VAL A 2 10.90 1.33 -3.36
C VAL A 2 11.51 0.75 -4.64
N ILE A 3 12.84 0.67 -4.72
CA ILE A 3 13.58 0.08 -5.84
C ILE A 3 14.50 -1.02 -5.32
N ALA A 4 14.38 -2.23 -5.87
CA ALA A 4 15.24 -3.38 -5.58
C ALA A 4 15.15 -4.41 -6.72
N GLU A 5 16.14 -5.29 -6.88
CA GLU A 5 16.10 -6.38 -7.88
C GLU A 5 15.78 -5.92 -9.32
N GLY A 6 16.29 -4.75 -9.71
CA GLY A 6 16.02 -4.14 -11.02
C GLY A 6 14.58 -3.67 -11.25
N ARG A 7 13.77 -3.54 -10.19
CA ARG A 7 12.36 -3.17 -10.25
C ARG A 7 12.05 -1.99 -9.35
N LEU A 8 11.05 -1.20 -9.75
CA LEU A 8 10.50 -0.08 -9.01
C LEU A 8 9.05 -0.40 -8.66
N TRP A 9 8.70 -0.25 -7.39
CA TRP A 9 7.33 -0.39 -6.90
C TRP A 9 6.84 0.89 -6.24
N THR A 10 5.59 1.25 -6.54
CA THR A 10 4.91 2.34 -5.85
C THR A 10 3.42 2.03 -5.73
N MET A 11 2.71 2.85 -4.96
CA MET A 11 1.25 2.85 -4.94
C MET A 11 0.75 4.08 -5.68
N ALA A 12 -0.39 3.94 -6.35
CA ALA A 12 -1.01 5.01 -7.13
C ALA A 12 -2.52 4.88 -7.12
N THR A 13 -3.21 5.99 -7.29
CA THR A 13 -4.66 6.02 -7.48
C THR A 13 -4.99 6.08 -8.96
N HIS A 14 -6.00 5.33 -9.37
CA HIS A 14 -6.67 5.53 -10.65
C HIS A 14 -8.19 5.48 -10.43
N LEU A 15 -8.83 6.62 -10.68
CA LEU A 15 -10.26 6.84 -10.42
C LEU A 15 -10.60 6.59 -8.96
N THR A 16 -11.37 5.53 -8.68
CA THR A 16 -11.89 5.18 -7.35
C THR A 16 -11.13 4.04 -6.68
N LYS A 17 -9.99 3.64 -7.25
CA LYS A 17 -9.21 2.50 -6.79
C LYS A 17 -7.73 2.85 -6.63
N ASP A 18 -7.13 2.29 -5.59
CA ASP A 18 -5.71 2.34 -5.33
C ASP A 18 -5.05 1.04 -5.80
N PHE A 19 -3.85 1.18 -6.36
CA PHE A 19 -3.10 0.12 -7.00
C PHE A 19 -1.68 0.06 -6.46
N VAL A 20 -1.12 -1.15 -6.39
CA VAL A 20 0.33 -1.36 -6.35
C VAL A 20 0.81 -1.57 -7.77
N VAL A 21 1.80 -0.81 -8.21
CA VAL A 21 2.33 -0.86 -9.57
C VAL A 21 3.81 -1.20 -9.56
N CYS A 22 4.24 -1.97 -10.57
CA CYS A 22 5.62 -2.36 -10.76
C CYS A 22 6.12 -1.96 -12.14
N PHE A 23 7.34 -1.44 -12.17
CA PHE A 23 8.05 -1.08 -13.38
C PHE A 23 9.44 -1.72 -13.38
N ASP A 24 9.98 -1.96 -14.57
CA ASP A 24 11.41 -2.17 -14.76
C ASP A 24 12.15 -0.89 -14.38
N ALA A 25 13.09 -0.97 -13.44
CA ALA A 25 13.72 0.22 -12.86
C ALA A 25 14.60 0.98 -13.84
N ARG A 26 15.09 0.32 -14.91
CA ARG A 26 15.97 0.94 -15.90
C ARG A 26 15.19 1.60 -17.02
N SER A 27 14.21 0.90 -17.57
CA SER A 27 13.44 1.33 -18.75
C SER A 27 12.16 2.08 -18.40
N GLY A 28 11.68 1.98 -17.15
CA GLY A 28 10.37 2.51 -16.77
C GLY A 28 9.20 1.73 -17.38
N LYS A 29 9.43 0.59 -18.03
CA LYS A 29 8.36 -0.25 -18.59
C LYS A 29 7.52 -0.84 -17.47
N LYS A 30 6.20 -0.64 -17.51
CA LYS A 30 5.26 -1.28 -16.57
C LYS A 30 5.32 -2.81 -16.72
N LEU A 31 5.56 -3.50 -15.62
CA LEU A 31 5.66 -4.96 -15.56
C LEU A 31 4.35 -5.58 -15.08
N TRP A 32 3.74 -5.02 -14.03
CA TRP A 32 2.45 -5.46 -13.53
C TRP A 32 1.74 -4.36 -12.73
N THR A 33 0.44 -4.55 -12.51
CA THR A 33 -0.40 -3.73 -11.63
C THR A 33 -1.33 -4.63 -10.84
N THR A 34 -1.57 -4.30 -9.58
CA THR A 34 -2.46 -5.03 -8.69
C THR A 34 -3.40 -4.04 -8.03
N GLU A 35 -4.71 -4.24 -8.19
CA GLU A 35 -5.71 -3.49 -7.43
C GLU A 35 -5.58 -3.83 -5.94
N ALA A 36 -5.38 -2.81 -5.11
CA ALA A 36 -5.09 -2.97 -3.69
C ALA A 36 -6.33 -2.77 -2.82
N ALA A 37 -7.03 -1.65 -3.02
CA ALA A 37 -8.20 -1.25 -2.25
C ALA A 37 -9.01 -0.17 -3.00
N PRO A 38 -10.26 0.10 -2.59
CA PRO A 38 -10.92 1.36 -2.92
C PRO A 38 -10.05 2.56 -2.49
N THR A 39 -10.08 3.64 -3.26
CA THR A 39 -9.32 4.85 -2.95
C THR A 39 -9.84 5.50 -1.67
N TYR A 40 -8.92 5.83 -0.78
CA TYR A 40 -9.22 6.65 0.38
C TYR A 40 -9.60 8.08 -0.04
N ILE A 41 -10.77 8.54 0.40
CA ILE A 41 -11.23 9.91 0.15
C ILE A 41 -10.79 10.82 1.30
N ASP A 42 -10.03 11.84 0.96
CA ASP A 42 -9.60 12.85 1.93
C ASP A 42 -10.67 13.94 2.10
N HIS A 43 -11.35 13.93 3.25
CA HIS A 43 -12.37 14.93 3.60
C HIS A 43 -11.77 16.29 4.02
N GLN A 44 -10.45 16.37 4.26
CA GLN A 44 -9.70 17.59 4.57
C GLN A 44 -9.20 18.33 3.33
N LYS A 45 -9.48 17.81 2.13
CA LYS A 45 -9.06 18.36 0.83
C LYS A 45 -7.53 18.35 0.62
N GLN A 46 -6.80 17.41 1.26
CA GLN A 46 -5.34 17.25 1.14
C GLN A 46 -4.92 16.17 0.12
N ALA A 47 -5.74 15.97 -0.92
CA ALA A 47 -5.66 14.93 -1.95
C ALA A 47 -5.94 13.49 -1.45
N SER A 48 -6.67 12.73 -2.26
CA SER A 48 -7.02 11.31 -2.01
C SER A 48 -5.90 10.36 -2.45
N GLY A 49 -5.97 9.11 -1.96
CA GLY A 49 -5.06 8.03 -2.40
C GLY A 49 -3.93 7.68 -1.42
N PRO A 50 -3.00 6.79 -1.84
CA PRO A 50 -1.97 6.24 -0.97
C PRO A 50 -1.00 7.29 -0.42
N ARG A 51 -0.63 7.15 0.87
CA ARG A 51 0.24 8.12 1.58
C ARG A 51 1.52 7.52 2.16
N SER A 52 1.75 6.23 1.97
CA SER A 52 2.93 5.53 2.48
C SER A 52 3.79 4.99 1.33
N THR A 53 4.96 4.46 1.65
CA THR A 53 5.80 3.75 0.69
C THR A 53 5.73 2.25 0.92
N PRO A 54 5.68 1.42 -0.15
CA PRO A 54 5.84 -0.01 0.01
C PRO A 54 7.21 -0.36 0.61
N THR A 55 7.26 -1.48 1.33
CA THR A 55 8.51 -2.06 1.83
C THR A 55 8.78 -3.37 1.12
N TYR A 56 10.00 -3.53 0.59
CA TYR A 56 10.46 -4.77 -0.02
C TYR A 56 11.29 -5.56 0.98
N HIS A 57 11.01 -6.85 1.12
CA HIS A 57 11.83 -7.76 1.92
C HIS A 57 11.68 -9.19 1.40
N ALA A 58 12.81 -9.89 1.18
CA ALA A 58 12.86 -11.30 0.81
C ALA A 58 11.87 -11.73 -0.30
N GLY A 59 11.79 -10.97 -1.40
CA GLY A 59 10.90 -11.26 -2.53
C GLY A 59 9.42 -10.94 -2.30
N LYS A 60 9.08 -10.29 -1.19
CA LYS A 60 7.72 -9.84 -0.85
C LYS A 60 7.66 -8.31 -0.81
N LEU A 61 6.47 -7.76 -1.06
CA LEU A 61 6.14 -6.35 -0.94
C LEU A 61 5.04 -6.17 0.08
N TYR A 62 5.24 -5.22 0.99
CA TYR A 62 4.31 -4.88 2.05
C TYR A 62 3.80 -3.47 1.80
N CYS A 63 2.47 -3.32 1.67
CA CYS A 63 1.83 -2.08 1.28
C CYS A 63 0.72 -1.74 2.28
N LEU A 64 0.79 -0.58 2.94
CA LEU A 64 -0.28 -0.08 3.80
C LEU A 64 -1.01 1.08 3.11
N LEU A 65 -2.31 0.89 2.86
CA LEU A 65 -3.17 1.90 2.25
C LEU A 65 -3.84 2.75 3.35
N PRO A 66 -4.32 3.96 3.01
CA PRO A 66 -4.75 4.90 4.04
C PRO A 66 -5.96 4.44 4.87
N ALA A 67 -6.82 3.59 4.29
CA ALA A 67 -7.97 2.98 4.98
C ALA A 67 -7.60 1.79 5.88
N GLY A 68 -6.30 1.51 6.04
CA GLY A 68 -5.79 0.46 6.90
C GLY A 68 -5.64 -0.91 6.22
N ASP A 69 -5.92 -1.03 4.92
CA ASP A 69 -5.60 -2.25 4.18
C ASP A 69 -4.08 -2.45 4.13
N LEU A 70 -3.61 -3.51 4.79
CA LEU A 70 -2.23 -3.98 4.73
C LEU A 70 -2.19 -5.22 3.84
N LEU A 71 -1.35 -5.16 2.80
CA LEU A 71 -1.19 -6.24 1.83
C LEU A 71 0.25 -6.75 1.84
N CYS A 72 0.41 -8.06 1.67
CA CYS A 72 1.65 -8.67 1.22
C CYS A 72 1.48 -9.24 -0.18
N LEU A 73 2.37 -8.85 -1.09
CA LEU A 73 2.38 -9.30 -2.48
C LEU A 73 3.67 -10.05 -2.76
N ASN A 74 3.60 -11.02 -3.67
CA ASN A 74 4.80 -11.53 -4.32
C ASN A 74 5.39 -10.40 -5.19
N ALA A 75 6.63 -9.98 -4.92
CA ALA A 75 7.22 -8.80 -5.56
C ALA A 75 7.44 -8.98 -7.08
N LYS A 76 7.63 -10.22 -7.54
CA LYS A 76 7.88 -10.52 -8.96
C LYS A 76 6.58 -10.52 -9.77
N SER A 77 5.52 -11.15 -9.26
CA SER A 77 4.26 -11.36 -10.00
C SER A 77 3.16 -10.35 -9.68
N GLY A 78 3.25 -9.62 -8.56
CA GLY A 78 2.17 -8.77 -8.07
C GLY A 78 1.00 -9.56 -7.46
N LYS A 79 1.09 -10.89 -7.34
CA LYS A 79 0.05 -11.70 -6.71
C LYS A 79 -0.06 -11.35 -5.23
N VAL A 80 -1.28 -11.03 -4.77
CA VAL A 80 -1.58 -10.88 -3.35
C VAL A 80 -1.41 -12.23 -2.66
N LEU A 81 -0.54 -12.28 -1.66
CA LEU A 81 -0.31 -13.46 -0.82
C LEU A 81 -1.26 -13.45 0.37
N TRP A 82 -1.44 -12.28 0.98
CA TRP A 82 -2.45 -12.04 2.00
C TRP A 82 -2.83 -10.56 2.05
N LYS A 83 -4.00 -10.29 2.64
CA LYS A 83 -4.54 -8.95 2.86
C LYS A 83 -5.30 -8.94 4.18
N VAL A 84 -5.06 -7.94 5.02
CA VAL A 84 -5.77 -7.71 6.29
C VAL A 84 -6.09 -6.22 6.43
N ASN A 85 -7.05 -5.88 7.29
CA ASN A 85 -7.26 -4.49 7.70
C ASN A 85 -6.74 -4.30 9.13
N ILE A 86 -5.83 -3.34 9.33
CA ILE A 86 -5.15 -3.17 10.62
C ILE A 86 -6.10 -2.76 11.75
N PHE A 87 -7.18 -2.04 11.46
CA PHE A 87 -8.19 -1.67 12.47
C PHE A 87 -8.97 -2.89 12.93
N GLN A 88 -9.29 -3.80 12.00
CA GLN A 88 -10.00 -5.04 12.33
C GLN A 88 -9.15 -5.97 13.21
N ILE A 89 -7.87 -6.15 12.89
CA ILE A 89 -7.00 -7.07 13.66
C ILE A 89 -6.53 -6.51 14.99
N SER A 90 -6.41 -5.18 15.12
CA SER A 90 -5.97 -4.53 16.36
C SER A 90 -7.12 -4.23 17.32
N GLY A 91 -8.37 -4.22 16.84
CA GLY A 91 -9.52 -3.74 17.59
C GLY A 91 -9.56 -2.21 17.75
N ALA A 92 -8.66 -1.48 17.09
CA ALA A 92 -8.70 -0.03 17.06
C ALA A 92 -10.00 0.46 16.38
N PRO A 93 -10.55 1.62 16.78
CA PRO A 93 -11.68 2.23 16.10
C PRO A 93 -11.41 2.34 14.60
N ARG A 94 -12.44 2.06 13.79
CA ARG A 94 -12.34 2.23 12.34
C ARG A 94 -12.05 3.68 12.00
N GLN A 95 -11.50 3.88 10.81
CA GLN A 95 -11.33 5.20 10.28
C GLN A 95 -12.70 5.85 10.01
N GLU A 96 -13.08 6.77 10.88
CA GLU A 96 -14.26 7.63 10.76
C GLU A 96 -13.85 9.09 10.99
N GLU A 97 -14.63 10.06 10.50
CA GLU A 97 -14.30 11.50 10.58
C GLU A 97 -14.02 11.99 12.00
N GLN A 98 -14.62 11.36 13.02
CA GLN A 98 -14.50 11.74 14.42
C GLN A 98 -13.39 10.99 15.17
N THR A 99 -12.70 10.07 14.50
CA THR A 99 -11.59 9.30 15.09
C THR A 99 -10.26 9.97 14.82
N LEU A 100 -9.24 9.65 15.62
CA LEU A 100 -7.85 10.07 15.37
C LEU A 100 -7.26 9.55 14.04
N TYR A 101 -8.01 8.80 13.23
CA TYR A 101 -7.52 8.24 11.97
C TYR A 101 -8.04 9.00 10.74
N TYR A 102 -8.72 10.13 10.93
CA TYR A 102 -9.35 10.92 9.85
C TYR A 102 -8.39 11.48 8.77
N TRP A 103 -7.08 11.39 8.96
CA TRP A 103 -6.07 11.76 7.96
C TRP A 103 -5.52 10.59 7.13
N GLY A 104 -5.92 9.35 7.46
CA GLY A 104 -5.45 8.15 6.78
C GLY A 104 -4.08 7.67 7.23
N MET A 105 -3.90 6.36 7.17
CA MET A 105 -2.62 5.74 7.50
C MET A 105 -1.53 6.16 6.50
N SER A 106 -0.42 6.67 7.02
CA SER A 106 0.73 7.15 6.24
C SER A 106 2.05 6.48 6.61
N ALA A 107 2.06 5.63 7.63
CA ALA A 107 3.26 4.91 8.06
C ALA A 107 3.64 3.81 7.06
N SER A 108 4.87 3.83 6.56
CA SER A 108 5.41 2.75 5.74
C SER A 108 5.67 1.51 6.61
N PRO A 109 5.28 0.30 6.18
CA PRO A 109 5.53 -0.91 6.96
C PRO A 109 7.02 -1.13 7.26
N LEU A 110 7.36 -1.54 8.48
CA LEU A 110 8.69 -1.99 8.86
C LEU A 110 8.68 -3.50 9.03
N ILE A 111 9.75 -4.17 8.58
CA ILE A 111 10.00 -5.58 8.89
C ILE A 111 10.96 -5.64 10.07
N GLU A 112 10.53 -6.28 11.15
CA GLU A 112 11.33 -6.52 12.35
C GLU A 112 11.57 -8.02 12.49
N GLY A 113 12.83 -8.45 12.32
CA GLY A 113 13.23 -9.85 12.49
C GLY A 113 12.48 -10.81 11.58
N ASP A 114 12.24 -12.02 12.10
CA ASP A 114 11.57 -13.13 11.42
C ASP A 114 10.15 -13.43 12.00
N LEU A 115 9.53 -12.44 12.65
CA LEU A 115 8.20 -12.58 13.26
C LEU A 115 7.07 -12.76 12.23
#